data_AF-A0A3D3MM42-F1
#
_entry.id   AF-A0A3D3MM42-F1
#
_cell.length_a   1.000
_cell.length_b   1.000
_cell.length_c   1.000
_cell.angle_alpha   90.00
_cell.angle_beta   90.00
_cell.angle_gamma   90.00
#
_symmetry.space_group_name_H-M   'P 1'
#
loop_
_entity.id
_entity.type
_entity.pdbx_description
1 polymer ?
#
loop_
_entity_poly.entity_id
_entity_poly.type
_entity_poly.pdbx_seq_one_letter_code
_entity_poly.pdbx_strand_id
1 'polypeptide(L)'
;MADFKHIKREGNSYLVNQYKSLQHVIVIAWVLISIVLIFYTSYLKTGIILLIFSLLLTIISFIPPRVCFDPLSKSLTVTNSGLKRTTFTYHFDDFEGFELQTIRMGFIPLGCFLYANFKNVSQLKRPAVSQSFSKKTMQEVVNELEDLKLFNETPNH
;
A
#
# COMPACT_ATOMS: atom_id res chain seq x y z
N MET A 1 -7.58 -25.89 1.46
CA MET A 1 -7.81 -24.44 1.28
C MET A 1 -6.51 -23.77 1.69
N ALA A 2 -5.80 -23.14 0.76
CA ALA A 2 -4.60 -22.38 1.11
C ALA A 2 -5.04 -21.20 1.97
N ASP A 3 -4.50 -21.12 3.19
CA ASP A 3 -4.83 -20.06 4.13
C ASP A 3 -3.98 -18.83 3.77
N PHE A 4 -4.50 -17.97 2.90
CA PHE A 4 -3.81 -16.76 2.47
C PHE A 4 -3.75 -15.79 3.64
N LYS A 5 -2.53 -15.50 4.12
CA LYS A 5 -2.31 -14.69 5.32
C LYS A 5 -2.40 -13.20 5.02
N HIS A 6 -2.05 -12.80 3.80
CA HIS A 6 -1.90 -11.41 3.41
C HIS A 6 -2.98 -10.94 2.41
N ILE A 7 -3.79 -11.87 1.92
CA ILE A 7 -4.88 -11.63 0.98
C ILE A 7 -6.20 -12.07 1.61
N LYS A 8 -7.16 -11.16 1.68
CA LYS A 8 -8.49 -11.43 2.25
C LYS A 8 -9.49 -11.66 1.13
N ARG A 9 -10.19 -12.79 1.13
CA ARG A 9 -11.31 -13.03 0.20
C ARG A 9 -12.50 -12.16 0.59
N GLU A 10 -12.96 -11.32 -0.33
CA GLU A 10 -14.15 -10.48 -0.20
C GLU A 10 -15.15 -10.89 -1.28
N GLY A 11 -15.96 -11.89 -0.95
CA GLY A 11 -16.88 -12.53 -1.89
C GLY A 11 -16.14 -13.26 -3.01
N ASN A 12 -16.20 -12.69 -4.22
CA ASN A 12 -15.60 -13.25 -5.43
C ASN A 12 -14.27 -12.58 -5.82
N SER A 13 -13.86 -11.56 -5.08
CA SER A 13 -12.62 -10.82 -5.30
C SER A 13 -11.71 -10.95 -4.07
N TYR A 14 -10.44 -10.60 -4.24
CA TYR A 14 -9.39 -10.75 -3.25
C TYR A 14 -8.80 -9.38 -2.90
N LEU A 15 -8.95 -8.96 -1.65
CA LEU A 15 -8.41 -7.70 -1.15
C LEU A 15 -7.00 -7.91 -0.62
N VAL A 16 -6.03 -7.15 -1.16
CA VAL A 16 -4.64 -7.21 -0.73
C VAL A 16 -4.45 -6.31 0.49
N ASN A 17 -3.92 -6.87 1.58
CA ASN A 17 -3.64 -6.09 2.78
C ASN A 17 -2.53 -5.06 2.51
N GLN A 18 -2.76 -3.85 3.00
CA GLN A 18 -1.74 -2.79 3.04
C GLN A 18 -1.06 -2.80 4.41
N TYR A 19 0.27 -2.80 4.44
CA TYR A 19 1.01 -2.73 5.70
C TYR A 19 1.46 -1.30 5.99
N LYS A 20 1.67 -1.01 7.28
CA LYS A 20 2.22 0.27 7.71
C LYS A 20 3.63 0.42 7.14
N SER A 21 3.87 1.52 6.43
CA SER A 21 5.16 1.96 5.88
C SER A 21 5.84 3.03 6.76
N LEU A 22 7.08 3.38 6.46
CA LEU A 22 7.92 4.36 7.17
C LEU A 22 7.27 5.72 7.29
N GLN A 23 6.49 6.11 6.28
CA GLN A 23 5.70 7.33 6.31
C GLN A 23 4.83 7.44 7.57
N HIS A 24 4.18 6.35 8.02
CA HIS A 24 3.36 6.40 9.23
C HIS A 24 4.20 6.63 10.49
N VAL A 25 5.41 6.06 10.55
CA VAL A 25 6.34 6.24 11.68
C VAL A 25 6.84 7.68 11.74
N ILE A 26 7.22 8.25 10.59
CA ILE A 26 7.64 9.67 10.51
C ILE A 26 6.52 10.58 10.98
N VAL A 27 5.29 10.35 10.52
CA VAL A 27 4.15 11.20 10.87
C VAL A 27 3.85 11.14 12.38
N ILE A 28 3.94 9.96 13.00
CA ILE A 28 3.81 9.82 14.46
C ILE A 28 4.94 10.57 15.19
N ALA A 29 6.18 10.46 14.72
CA ALA A 29 7.31 11.17 15.31
C ALA A 29 7.12 12.70 15.25
N TRP A 30 6.58 13.23 14.15
CA TRP A 30 6.22 14.64 14.02
C TRP A 30 5.18 15.11 15.03
N VAL A 31 4.16 14.29 15.30
CA VAL A 31 3.18 14.57 16.35
C VAL A 31 3.85 14.64 17.73
N LEU A 32 4.76 13.71 18.04
CA LEU A 32 5.51 13.71 19.30
C LEU A 32 6.41 14.95 19.45
N ILE A 33 7.12 15.35 18.39
CA ILE A 33 7.93 16.57 18.38
C ILE A 33 7.06 17.81 18.64
N SER A 34 5.86 17.85 18.06
CA SER A 34 4.89 18.93 18.30
C SER A 34 4.50 19.03 19.78
N ILE A 35 4.21 17.89 20.41
CA ILE A 35 3.85 17.80 21.83
C ILE A 35 5.03 18.29 22.69
N VAL A 36 6.24 17.81 22.43
CA VAL A 36 7.44 18.24 23.17
C VAL A 36 7.65 19.76 23.06
N LEU A 37 7.50 20.33 21.87
CA LEU A 37 7.58 21.78 21.66
C LEU A 37 6.56 22.56 22.50
N ILE A 38 5.33 22.06 22.63
CA ILE A 38 4.27 22.70 23.43
C ILE A 38 4.61 22.69 24.93
N PHE A 39 5.10 21.56 25.45
CA PHE A 39 5.32 21.39 26.89
C PHE A 39 6.68 21.91 27.38
N TYR A 40 7.72 21.85 26.55
CA TYR A 40 9.10 22.14 26.98
C TYR A 40 9.65 23.46 26.45
N THR A 41 8.91 24.22 25.64
CA THR A 41 9.39 25.49 25.10
C THR A 41 8.33 26.60 25.21
N SER A 42 8.75 27.87 25.22
CA SER A 42 7.83 29.02 25.18
C SER A 42 7.16 29.23 23.81
N TYR A 43 7.44 28.38 22.81
CA TYR A 43 6.89 28.48 21.46
C TYR A 43 5.50 27.81 21.34
N LEU A 44 4.59 28.12 22.26
CA LEU A 44 3.23 27.56 22.31
C LEU A 44 2.48 27.71 20.98
N LYS A 45 2.50 28.91 20.38
CA LYS A 45 1.81 29.18 19.12
C LYS A 45 2.35 28.31 17.97
N THR A 46 3.67 28.17 17.88
CA THR A 46 4.34 27.36 16.87
C THR A 46 4.04 25.88 17.07
N GLY A 47 4.10 25.40 18.32
CA GLY A 47 3.79 24.01 18.66
C GLY A 47 2.35 23.62 18.33
N ILE A 48 1.36 24.49 18.60
CA ILE A 48 -0.05 24.23 18.27
C ILE A 48 -0.26 24.15 16.76
N ILE A 49 0.31 25.07 15.97
CA ILE A 49 0.19 25.04 14.50
C ILE A 49 0.80 23.76 13.94
N LEU A 50 2.00 23.39 14.43
CA LEU A 50 2.72 22.19 14.00
C LEU A 50 1.95 20.92 14.38
N LEU A 51 1.31 20.90 15.56
CA LEU A 51 0.45 19.80 16.00
C LEU A 51 -0.77 19.63 15.09
N ILE A 52 -1.51 20.71 14.81
CA ILE A 52 -2.70 20.67 13.93
C ILE A 52 -2.32 20.16 12.53
N PHE A 53 -1.23 20.70 11.97
CA PHE A 53 -0.73 20.29 10.67
C PHE A 53 -0.31 18.81 10.65
N SER A 54 0.41 18.36 11.67
CA SER A 54 0.82 16.96 11.82
C SER A 54 -0.40 16.02 11.95
N LEU A 55 -1.43 16.44 12.69
CA LEU A 55 -2.66 15.66 12.84
C LEU A 55 -3.39 15.50 11.50
N LEU A 56 -3.50 16.58 10.72
CA LEU A 56 -4.11 16.54 9.39
C LEU A 56 -3.35 15.60 8.45
N LEU A 57 -2.02 15.67 8.43
CA LEU A 57 -1.18 14.75 7.66
C LEU A 57 -1.32 13.30 8.12
N THR A 58 -1.52 13.06 9.42
CA THR A 58 -1.78 11.74 9.98
C THR A 58 -3.07 11.16 9.41
N ILE A 59 -4.17 11.92 9.48
CA ILE A 59 -5.46 11.46 8.98
C ILE A 59 -5.37 11.07 7.50
N ILE A 60 -4.72 11.89 6.68
CA ILE A 60 -4.57 11.63 5.24
C ILE A 60 -3.66 10.41 4.98
N SER A 61 -2.54 10.30 5.70
CA SER A 61 -1.58 9.20 5.51
C SER A 61 -2.12 7.86 5.97
N PHE A 62 -3.05 7.83 6.93
CA PHE A 62 -3.63 6.60 7.49
C PHE A 62 -4.81 6.04 6.70
N ILE A 63 -5.23 6.66 5.60
CA ILE A 63 -6.25 6.12 4.71
C ILE A 63 -5.55 5.28 3.63
N PRO A 64 -5.46 3.94 3.78
CA PRO A 64 -4.78 3.11 2.81
C PRO A 64 -5.60 3.00 1.51
N PRO A 65 -4.95 2.89 0.34
CA PRO A 65 -5.64 2.50 -0.88
C PRO A 65 -6.15 1.05 -0.75
N ARG A 66 -7.36 0.79 -1.25
CA ARG A 66 -7.92 -0.56 -1.34
C ARG A 66 -7.55 -1.16 -2.69
N VAL A 67 -6.80 -2.25 -2.68
CA VAL A 67 -6.43 -2.98 -3.89
C VAL A 67 -7.22 -4.28 -3.92
N CYS A 68 -8.05 -4.42 -4.94
CA CYS A 68 -8.93 -5.57 -5.15
C CYS A 68 -8.51 -6.30 -6.42
N PHE A 69 -8.27 -7.59 -6.29
CA PHE A 69 -7.91 -8.49 -7.37
C PHE A 69 -9.13 -9.37 -7.69
N ASP A 70 -9.67 -9.26 -8.89
CA ASP A 70 -10.80 -10.06 -9.34
C ASP A 70 -10.35 -11.03 -10.44
N PRO A 71 -10.17 -12.33 -10.10
CA PRO A 71 -9.74 -13.32 -11.08
C PRO A 71 -10.84 -13.68 -12.08
N LEU A 72 -12.14 -13.51 -11.77
CA LEU A 72 -13.22 -13.83 -12.72
C LEU A 72 -13.33 -12.77 -13.80
N SER A 73 -13.28 -11.49 -13.42
CA SER A 73 -13.28 -10.37 -14.39
C SER A 73 -11.90 -10.08 -14.98
N LYS A 74 -10.88 -10.86 -14.58
CA LYS A 74 -9.47 -10.67 -14.96
C LYS A 74 -9.02 -9.22 -14.81
N SER A 75 -9.34 -8.60 -13.67
CA SER A 75 -9.06 -7.19 -13.43
C SER A 75 -8.48 -6.90 -12.05
N LEU A 76 -7.61 -5.90 -11.99
CA LEU A 76 -7.08 -5.29 -10.77
C LEU A 76 -7.73 -3.93 -10.60
N THR A 77 -8.47 -3.75 -9.51
CA THR A 77 -9.08 -2.48 -9.16
C THR A 77 -8.36 -1.86 -7.97
N VAL A 78 -7.74 -0.71 -8.19
CA VAL A 78 -7.15 0.12 -7.14
C VAL A 78 -8.10 1.27 -6.83
N THR A 79 -8.70 1.24 -5.65
CA THR A 79 -9.53 2.31 -5.13
C THR A 79 -8.74 3.10 -4.10
N ASN A 80 -8.36 4.33 -4.42
CA ASN A 80 -7.81 5.24 -3.44
C ASN A 80 -8.97 5.88 -2.65
N SER A 81 -9.02 5.65 -1.34
CA SER A 81 -10.10 6.12 -0.46
C SER A 81 -9.81 7.46 0.21
N GLY A 82 -8.76 8.19 -0.19
CA GLY A 82 -8.39 9.50 0.36
C GLY A 82 -9.40 10.62 0.05
N LEU A 83 -8.92 11.87 -0.02
CA LEU A 83 -9.75 13.08 -0.15
C LEU A 83 -10.74 13.07 -1.33
N LYS A 84 -10.35 12.43 -2.44
CA LYS A 84 -11.21 12.19 -3.60
C LYS A 84 -11.10 10.72 -3.94
N ARG A 85 -12.24 10.02 -3.90
CA ARG A 85 -12.29 8.60 -4.28
C ARG A 85 -11.95 8.47 -5.76
N THR A 86 -10.82 7.85 -6.05
CA THR A 86 -10.42 7.52 -7.41
C THR A 86 -10.32 6.01 -7.53
N THR A 87 -10.96 5.47 -8.56
CA THR A 87 -10.94 4.04 -8.86
C THR A 87 -10.26 3.86 -10.20
N PHE A 88 -9.18 3.10 -10.21
CA PHE A 88 -8.48 2.71 -11.42
C PHE A 88 -8.63 1.19 -11.59
N THR A 89 -9.16 0.78 -12.73
CA THR A 89 -9.31 -0.64 -13.08
C THR A 89 -8.35 -0.95 -14.21
N TYR A 90 -7.56 -2.00 -14.03
CA TYR A 90 -6.56 -2.49 -14.98
C TYR A 90 -6.92 -3.92 -15.37
N HIS A 91 -6.93 -4.23 -16.67
CA HIS A 91 -7.21 -5.58 -17.17
C HIS A 91 -5.93 -6.42 -17.23
N PHE A 92 -6.05 -7.72 -16.92
CA PHE A 92 -4.90 -8.63 -16.95
C PHE A 92 -4.43 -9.01 -18.35
N ASP A 93 -5.17 -8.66 -19.40
CA ASP A 93 -4.76 -8.92 -20.79
C ASP A 93 -3.41 -8.25 -21.12
N ASP A 94 -3.12 -7.11 -20.48
CA ASP A 94 -1.86 -6.38 -20.60
C ASP A 94 -0.90 -6.62 -19.41
N PHE A 95 -1.20 -7.53 -18.48
CA PHE A 95 -0.42 -7.72 -17.27
C PHE A 95 0.89 -8.48 -17.54
N GLU A 96 2.01 -7.90 -17.16
CA GLU A 96 3.35 -8.49 -17.38
C GLU A 96 3.87 -9.23 -16.15
N GLY A 97 3.47 -8.81 -14.95
CA GLY A 97 3.96 -9.40 -13.71
C GLY A 97 3.97 -8.42 -12.54
N PHE A 98 4.38 -8.93 -11.38
CA PHE A 98 4.59 -8.11 -10.20
C PHE A 98 6.05 -7.69 -10.09
N GLU A 99 6.27 -6.42 -9.77
CA GLU A 99 7.61 -5.87 -9.58
C GLU A 99 7.75 -5.34 -8.15
N LEU A 100 8.77 -5.84 -7.46
CA LEU A 100 9.10 -5.38 -6.12
C LEU A 100 10.15 -4.28 -6.18
N GLN A 101 9.77 -3.08 -5.74
CA GLN A 101 10.69 -1.96 -5.63
C GLN A 101 10.98 -1.64 -4.16
N THR A 102 12.24 -1.76 -3.76
CA THR A 102 12.68 -1.32 -2.43
C THR A 102 13.30 0.06 -2.52
N ILE A 103 12.66 1.05 -1.90
CA ILE A 103 13.21 2.38 -1.74
C ILE A 103 14.13 2.35 -0.51
N ARG A 104 15.40 2.75 -0.70
CA ARG A 104 16.40 2.83 0.37
C ARG A 104 16.98 4.23 0.42
N MET A 105 17.28 4.71 1.62
CA MET A 105 18.08 5.91 1.82
C MET A 105 19.36 5.51 2.56
N GLY A 106 20.46 5.45 1.80
CA GLY A 106 21.70 4.81 2.26
C GLY A 106 21.46 3.33 2.58
N PHE A 107 21.70 2.94 3.83
CA PHE A 107 21.53 1.56 4.31
C PHE A 107 20.13 1.27 4.89
N ILE A 108 19.28 2.28 5.07
CA ILE A 108 17.97 2.13 5.72
C ILE A 108 16.89 1.92 4.63
N PRO A 109 16.17 0.79 4.62
CA PRO A 109 15.02 0.63 3.74
C PRO A 109 13.89 1.57 4.18
N LEU A 110 13.55 2.53 3.32
CA LEU A 110 12.42 3.44 3.53
C LEU A 110 11.09 2.73 3.31
N GLY A 111 11.06 1.71 2.45
CA GLY A 111 9.88 0.90 2.20
C GLY A 111 10.08 -0.02 1.01
N CYS A 112 9.39 -1.15 1.03
CA CYS A 112 9.21 -2.04 -0.10
C CYS A 112 7.80 -1.84 -0.63
N PHE A 113 7.70 -1.54 -1.90
CA PHE A 113 6.45 -1.37 -2.62
C PHE A 113 6.34 -2.47 -3.65
N LEU A 114 5.15 -3.05 -3.72
CA LEU A 114 4.78 -4.03 -4.72
C LEU A 114 3.96 -3.33 -5.80
N TYR A 115 4.42 -3.38 -7.04
CA TYR A 115 3.72 -2.81 -8.19
C TYR A 115 3.23 -3.91 -9.11
N ALA A 116 2.07 -3.70 -9.74
CA ALA A 116 1.65 -4.50 -10.88
C ALA A 116 2.09 -3.80 -12.17
N ASN A 117 2.82 -4.51 -13.02
CA ASN A 117 3.30 -3.97 -14.29
C ASN A 117 2.35 -4.36 -15.43
N PHE A 118 2.10 -3.42 -16.33
CA PHE A 118 1.24 -3.61 -17.49
C PHE A 118 1.93 -3.04 -18.74
N LYS A 119 1.81 -3.75 -19.86
CA LYS A 119 2.48 -3.45 -21.13
C LYS A 119 2.22 -2.04 -21.65
N ASN A 120 1.00 -1.53 -21.43
CA ASN A 120 0.55 -0.21 -21.89
C ASN A 120 0.65 0.90 -20.82
N VAL A 121 1.27 0.63 -19.66
CA VAL A 121 1.36 1.59 -18.55
C VAL A 121 2.82 1.96 -18.31
N SER A 122 3.12 3.27 -18.36
CA SER A 122 4.46 3.75 -18.06
C SER A 122 4.85 3.44 -16.61
N GLN A 123 6.15 3.26 -16.36
CA GLN A 123 6.66 2.90 -15.03
C GLN A 123 6.20 3.82 -13.90
N LEU A 124 5.94 5.09 -14.22
CA LEU A 124 5.48 6.12 -13.29
C LEU A 124 3.98 6.04 -12.95
N LYS A 125 3.17 5.36 -13.77
CA LYS A 125 1.72 5.23 -13.59
C LYS A 125 1.30 3.84 -13.12
N ARG A 126 2.27 2.97 -12.79
CA ARG A 126 2.02 1.61 -12.34
C ARG A 126 1.24 1.62 -11.01
N PRO A 127 0.18 0.83 -10.88
CA PRO A 127 -0.55 0.73 -9.62
C PRO A 127 0.30 0.06 -8.55
N ALA A 128 0.40 0.72 -7.39
CA ALA A 128 0.92 0.09 -6.18
C ALA A 128 -0.11 -0.89 -5.63
N VAL A 129 0.26 -2.16 -5.54
CA VAL A 129 -0.56 -3.28 -5.09
C VAL A 129 -0.49 -3.43 -3.58
N SER A 130 0.71 -3.32 -3.00
CA SER A 130 0.91 -3.34 -1.54
C SER A 130 2.21 -2.61 -1.18
N GLN A 131 2.37 -2.34 0.11
CA GLN A 131 3.58 -1.75 0.66
C GLN A 131 3.88 -2.36 2.03
N SER A 132 5.15 -2.48 2.39
CA SER A 132 5.63 -2.89 3.72
C SER A 132 7.08 -2.45 3.94
N PHE A 133 7.53 -2.40 5.19
CA PHE A 133 8.96 -2.24 5.49
C PHE A 133 9.80 -3.46 5.11
N SER A 134 9.20 -4.65 5.18
CA SER A 134 9.92 -5.90 5.01
C SER A 134 9.83 -6.41 3.58
N LYS A 135 10.99 -6.57 2.94
CA LYS A 135 11.10 -7.26 1.64
C LYS A 135 10.51 -8.66 1.71
N LYS A 136 10.73 -9.37 2.83
CA LYS A 136 10.23 -10.74 3.03
C LYS A 136 8.70 -10.78 2.99
N THR A 137 8.03 -9.86 3.69
CA THR A 137 6.56 -9.79 3.69
C THR A 137 6.01 -9.50 2.30
N MET A 138 6.63 -8.60 1.54
CA MET A 138 6.18 -8.34 0.17
C MET A 138 6.45 -9.52 -0.77
N GLN A 139 7.53 -10.28 -0.55
CA GLN A 139 7.77 -11.51 -1.30
C GLN A 139 6.72 -12.57 -1.00
N GLU A 140 6.32 -12.72 0.28
CA GLU A 140 5.21 -13.60 0.68
C GLU A 140 3.90 -13.17 0.00
N VAL A 141 3.62 -11.87 -0.09
CA VAL A 141 2.45 -11.33 -0.83
C VAL A 141 2.52 -11.66 -2.32
N VAL A 142 3.68 -11.53 -2.96
CA VAL A 142 3.86 -11.91 -4.39
C VAL A 142 3.57 -13.38 -4.59
N ASN A 143 4.14 -14.24 -3.76
CA ASN A 143 3.94 -15.69 -3.86
C ASN A 143 2.45 -16.04 -3.68
N GLU A 144 1.77 -15.44 -2.70
CA GLU A 144 0.33 -15.64 -2.50
C GLU A 144 -0.51 -15.16 -3.71
N LEU A 145 -0.10 -14.06 -4.37
CA LEU A 145 -0.77 -13.55 -5.58
C LEU A 145 -0.53 -14.45 -6.80
N GLU A 146 0.69 -14.99 -6.96
CA GLU A 146 1.02 -15.93 -8.02
C GLU A 146 0.29 -17.27 -7.83
N ASP A 147 0.24 -17.78 -6.60
CA ASP A 147 -0.52 -18.98 -6.24
C ASP A 147 -2.02 -18.81 -6.53
N LEU A 148 -2.60 -17.64 -6.22
CA LEU A 148 -3.98 -17.31 -6.58
C LEU A 148 -4.22 -17.30 -8.08
N LYS A 149 -3.26 -16.80 -8.86
CA LYS A 149 -3.36 -16.80 -10.33
C LYS A 149 -3.32 -18.23 -10.87
N LEU A 150 -2.35 -19.03 -10.44
CA LEU A 150 -2.19 -20.44 -10.81
C LEU A 150 -3.43 -21.28 -10.47
N PHE A 151 -4.01 -21.07 -9.28
CA PHE A 151 -5.22 -21.77 -8.84
C PHE A 151 -6.44 -21.46 -9.72
N ASN A 152 -6.53 -20.24 -10.28
CA ASN A 152 -7.62 -19.88 -11.19
C ASN A 152 -7.35 -20.27 -12.65
N GLU A 153 -6.10 -20.46 -13.04
CA GLU A 153 -5.72 -20.94 -14.38
C GLU A 153 -5.77 -22.47 -14.51
N THR A 154 -5.67 -23.21 -13.40
CA THR A 154 -5.98 -24.64 -13.38
C THR A 154 -7.49 -24.83 -13.16
N PRO A 155 -8.28 -25.15 -14.21
CA PRO A 155 -9.66 -25.51 -13.98
C PRO A 155 -9.66 -26.82 -13.20
N ASN A 156 -10.47 -26.89 -12.14
CA ASN A 156 -10.77 -28.12 -11.42
C ASN A 156 -10.88 -29.29 -12.41
N HIS A 157 -10.04 -30.30 -12.20
CA HIS A 157 -10.17 -31.58 -12.87
C HIS A 157 -11.19 -32.46 -12.16
#